data_AF-A0A1R2BTN1-F1
#
_entry.id   AF-A0A1R2BTN1-F1
#
_cell.length_a   1.000
_cell.length_b   1.000
_cell.length_c   1.000
_cell.angle_alpha   90.00
_cell.angle_beta   90.00
_cell.angle_gamma   90.00
#
_symmetry.space_group_name_H-M   'P 1'
#
loop_
_entity.id
_entity.type
_entity.pdbx_description
1 polymer ?
#
loop_
_entity_poly.entity_id
_entity_poly.type
_entity_poly.pdbx_seq_one_letter_code
_entity_poly.pdbx_strand_id
1 'polypeptide(L)'
;MGNSNAKSKQLIFSLLEERNQAQQALKELQGKIVQQQSEIKRLKDLASKYKGLKNRKIKRLKSDLDVLLQEIDSHKRWKSYQIVKTLFKKYREIFHCTLEWGFNKWKYIQKDHNLKTIDTNMQAEEEILFKDLDISEAKSWDKNLTQKIWKQNMLIQIYAKSRDAPERNLQIKQLIRLFEEVLLNKYMKDNLDIQDNRKPLTFPEYFLVFLQQKHNSLPQVTKSIQQIFQSLDISKETSQYLALFSKFLQMEKTEPIDNFLSLYLTKSAFEFTKLIKTKDEKTGRDLNVNNKKIMKASEGGNAYIKDVFSLINQKFPRKKLHSIIITLLRPPHISKEDYLLFQICYELQRLGISSEQLFDYVDIEKRNFVSVVNLMQGIEDYLMISIVPENSLVFLNAINCINNDYITKANFLSKVCIKVYENSQESPRYTISKCMFLQVLLEVYMKIRIKSICYYLEVFDAQRVRVLRFDEFQKIVRVIDSECTEDMIEYLFREGLGMQLDTVGLNKESFVKVLIDNGIGDKGLKYFCAYGQLRWESTPPVDFGDLDLKSISADDSLNSSINTSDEYMIFTS
;
A
#
# COMPACT_ATOMS: atom_id res chain seq x y z
N MET A 1 -108.58 28.59 -43.39
CA MET A 1 -107.20 28.35 -43.89
C MET A 1 -106.40 29.67 -43.94
N GLY A 2 -106.05 30.28 -42.80
CA GLY A 2 -105.42 31.61 -42.75
C GLY A 2 -104.11 31.73 -41.95
N ASN A 3 -103.61 30.64 -41.35
CA ASN A 3 -102.48 30.68 -40.40
C ASN A 3 -101.11 30.26 -40.97
N SER A 4 -101.02 29.96 -42.27
CA SER A 4 -99.77 29.52 -42.91
C SER A 4 -98.83 30.71 -43.23
N ASN A 5 -99.39 31.84 -43.68
CA ASN A 5 -98.58 32.96 -44.17
C ASN A 5 -97.88 33.75 -43.05
N ALA A 6 -98.48 33.81 -41.86
CA ALA A 6 -97.88 34.46 -40.69
C ALA A 6 -96.70 33.66 -40.11
N LYS A 7 -96.82 32.33 -40.04
CA LYS A 7 -95.75 31.43 -39.58
C LYS A 7 -94.54 31.45 -40.53
N SER A 8 -94.78 31.46 -41.84
CA SER A 8 -93.71 31.56 -42.84
C SER A 8 -92.96 32.89 -42.74
N LYS A 9 -93.65 34.01 -42.49
CA LYS A 9 -92.98 35.31 -42.29
C LYS A 9 -92.14 35.33 -41.01
N GLN A 10 -92.65 34.81 -39.89
CA GLN A 10 -91.88 34.70 -38.64
C GLN A 10 -90.62 33.83 -38.81
N LEU A 11 -90.73 32.71 -39.52
CA LEU A 11 -89.58 31.85 -39.81
C LEU A 11 -88.53 32.56 -40.67
N ILE A 12 -88.95 33.30 -41.71
CA ILE A 12 -88.03 34.07 -42.56
C ILE A 12 -87.32 35.16 -41.76
N PHE A 13 -88.02 35.87 -40.86
CA PHE A 13 -87.39 36.86 -39.99
C PHE A 13 -86.40 36.22 -39.00
N SER A 14 -86.75 35.10 -38.38
CA SER A 14 -85.85 34.34 -37.50
C SER A 14 -84.58 33.91 -38.24
N LEU A 15 -84.72 33.37 -39.46
CA LEU A 15 -83.57 32.92 -40.26
C LEU A 15 -82.70 34.09 -40.73
N LEU A 16 -83.30 35.25 -41.01
CA LEU A 16 -82.55 36.47 -41.35
C LEU A 16 -81.78 37.00 -40.14
N GLU A 17 -82.37 36.94 -38.95
CA GLU A 17 -81.72 37.34 -37.70
C GLU A 17 -80.55 36.39 -37.36
N GLU A 18 -80.76 35.07 -37.45
CA GLU A 18 -79.70 34.08 -37.30
C GLU A 18 -78.58 34.28 -38.33
N ARG A 19 -78.92 34.56 -39.60
CA ARG A 19 -77.93 34.87 -40.64
C ARG A 19 -77.13 36.11 -40.28
N ASN A 20 -77.77 37.17 -39.80
CA ASN A 20 -77.08 38.41 -39.43
C ASN A 20 -76.18 38.20 -38.21
N GLN A 21 -76.64 37.46 -37.20
CA GLN A 21 -75.83 37.08 -36.04
C GLN A 21 -74.62 36.22 -36.46
N ALA A 22 -74.82 35.24 -37.34
CA ALA A 22 -73.75 34.41 -37.89
C ALA A 22 -72.74 35.23 -38.71
N GLN A 23 -73.19 36.21 -39.49
CA GLN A 23 -72.32 37.13 -40.22
C GLN A 23 -71.51 38.04 -39.29
N GLN A 24 -72.12 38.50 -38.20
CA GLN A 24 -71.42 39.31 -37.20
C GLN A 24 -70.38 38.47 -36.45
N ALA A 25 -70.72 37.25 -36.03
CA ALA A 25 -69.77 36.31 -35.42
C ALA A 25 -68.60 35.97 -36.37
N LEU A 26 -68.86 35.80 -37.67
CA LEU A 26 -67.82 35.60 -38.69
C LEU A 26 -66.86 36.79 -38.78
N LYS A 27 -67.38 38.02 -38.77
CA LYS A 27 -66.53 39.23 -38.78
C LYS A 27 -65.68 39.35 -37.52
N GLU A 28 -66.24 39.05 -36.36
CA GLU A 28 -65.48 39.05 -35.10
C GLU A 28 -64.40 37.97 -35.07
N LEU A 29 -64.70 36.76 -35.57
CA LEU A 29 -63.71 35.68 -35.68
C LEU A 29 -62.60 36.05 -36.67
N GLN A 30 -62.92 36.66 -37.81
CA GLN A 30 -61.92 37.17 -38.75
C GLN A 30 -61.02 38.24 -38.10
N GLY A 31 -61.61 39.16 -37.32
CA GLY A 31 -60.85 40.14 -36.53
C GLY A 31 -59.88 39.48 -35.54
N LYS A 32 -60.35 38.47 -34.80
CA LYS A 32 -59.51 37.69 -33.86
C LYS A 32 -58.38 36.95 -34.57
N ILE A 33 -58.63 36.37 -35.75
CA ILE A 33 -57.61 35.70 -36.56
C ILE A 33 -56.51 36.69 -36.97
N VAL A 34 -56.87 37.87 -37.47
CA VAL A 34 -55.89 38.89 -37.88
C VAL A 34 -55.06 39.36 -36.68
N GLN A 35 -55.69 39.55 -35.52
CA GLN A 35 -54.99 39.92 -34.29
C GLN A 35 -54.04 38.82 -33.80
N GLN A 36 -54.43 37.54 -33.86
CA GLN A 36 -53.55 36.42 -33.51
C GLN A 36 -52.39 36.28 -34.49
N GLN A 37 -52.62 36.50 -35.79
CA GLN A 37 -51.57 36.45 -36.81
C GLN A 37 -50.52 37.55 -36.58
N SER A 38 -50.92 38.76 -36.21
CA SER A 38 -49.98 39.84 -35.91
C SER A 38 -49.16 39.56 -34.65
N GLU A 39 -49.77 38.99 -33.61
CA GLU A 39 -49.07 38.59 -32.38
C GLU A 39 -48.10 37.42 -32.62
N ILE A 40 -48.49 36.41 -33.41
CA ILE A 40 -47.60 35.32 -33.82
C ILE A 40 -46.40 35.87 -34.58
N LYS A 41 -46.60 36.85 -35.48
CA LYS A 41 -45.50 37.50 -36.21
C LYS A 41 -44.55 38.22 -35.24
N ARG A 42 -45.09 38.99 -34.29
CA ARG A 42 -44.30 39.69 -33.26
C ARG A 42 -43.47 38.72 -32.41
N LEU A 43 -44.06 37.61 -31.96
CA LEU A 43 -43.38 36.58 -31.18
C LEU A 43 -42.27 35.89 -31.98
N LYS A 44 -42.49 35.61 -33.26
CA LYS A 44 -41.47 35.06 -34.16
C LYS A 44 -40.27 36.01 -34.31
N ASP A 45 -40.53 37.31 -34.44
CA ASP A 45 -39.47 38.32 -34.55
C ASP A 45 -38.66 38.43 -33.24
N LEU A 46 -39.32 38.39 -32.09
CA LEU A 46 -38.65 38.37 -30.78
C LEU A 46 -37.80 37.10 -30.58
N ALA A 47 -38.34 35.93 -30.94
CA ALA A 47 -37.61 34.66 -30.86
C ALA A 47 -36.36 34.68 -31.76
N SER A 48 -36.47 35.24 -32.97
CA SER A 48 -35.35 35.42 -33.90
C SER A 48 -34.26 36.33 -33.32
N LYS A 49 -34.64 37.50 -32.77
CA LYS A 49 -33.70 38.42 -32.09
C LYS A 49 -32.99 37.75 -30.91
N TYR A 50 -33.73 37.02 -30.08
CA TYR A 50 -33.16 36.32 -28.92
C TYR A 50 -32.19 35.20 -29.35
N LYS A 51 -32.53 34.45 -30.40
CA LYS A 51 -31.64 33.44 -31.00
C LYS A 51 -30.33 34.08 -31.51
N GLY A 52 -30.42 35.24 -32.16
CA GLY A 52 -29.26 36.02 -32.60
C GLY A 52 -28.35 36.46 -31.45
N LEU A 53 -28.91 37.00 -30.37
CA LEU A 53 -28.17 37.41 -29.18
C LEU A 53 -27.51 36.22 -28.48
N LYS A 54 -28.22 35.10 -28.32
CA LYS A 54 -27.69 33.87 -27.74
C LYS A 54 -26.51 33.34 -28.56
N ASN A 55 -26.64 33.31 -29.89
CA ASN A 55 -25.55 32.88 -30.77
C ASN A 55 -24.31 33.78 -30.67
N ARG A 56 -24.49 35.11 -30.55
CA ARG A 56 -23.37 36.04 -30.32
C ARG A 56 -22.69 35.79 -28.98
N LYS A 57 -23.46 35.56 -27.91
CA LYS A 57 -22.91 35.23 -26.58
C LYS A 57 -22.16 33.90 -26.59
N ILE A 58 -22.71 32.86 -27.24
CA ILE A 58 -22.04 31.56 -27.41
C ILE A 58 -20.73 31.72 -28.20
N LYS A 59 -20.72 32.52 -29.27
CA LYS A 59 -19.52 32.76 -30.08
C LYS A 59 -18.41 33.46 -29.28
N ARG A 60 -18.77 34.45 -28.45
CA ARG A 60 -17.81 35.11 -27.53
C ARG A 60 -17.24 34.13 -26.51
N LEU A 61 -18.11 33.40 -25.81
CA LEU A 61 -17.68 32.41 -24.81
C LEU A 61 -16.78 31.31 -25.39
N LYS A 62 -17.03 30.88 -26.63
CA LYS A 62 -16.13 29.95 -27.34
C LYS A 62 -14.76 30.56 -27.58
N SER A 63 -14.71 31.81 -28.05
CA SER A 63 -13.45 32.53 -28.26
C SER A 63 -12.67 32.69 -26.96
N ASP A 64 -13.34 33.05 -25.86
CA ASP A 64 -12.69 33.21 -24.54
C ASP A 64 -12.16 31.86 -24.02
N LEU A 65 -12.92 30.78 -24.23
CA LEU A 65 -12.49 29.43 -23.88
C LEU A 65 -11.25 29.00 -24.68
N ASP A 66 -11.21 29.28 -25.98
CA ASP A 66 -10.07 28.94 -26.84
C ASP A 66 -8.80 29.70 -26.40
N VAL A 67 -8.93 30.98 -26.00
CA VAL A 67 -7.81 31.77 -25.44
C VAL A 67 -7.32 31.17 -24.12
N LEU A 68 -8.22 30.84 -23.20
CA LEU A 68 -7.85 30.23 -21.91
C LEU A 68 -7.18 28.85 -22.10
N LEU A 69 -7.62 28.06 -23.06
CA LEU A 69 -6.99 26.77 -23.39
C LEU A 69 -5.56 26.97 -23.91
N GLN A 70 -5.34 27.97 -24.77
CA GLN A 70 -3.99 28.33 -25.24
C GLN A 70 -3.08 28.80 -24.10
N GLU A 71 -3.60 29.61 -23.16
CA GLU A 71 -2.85 30.04 -21.97
C GLU A 71 -2.48 28.86 -21.08
N ILE A 72 -3.41 27.94 -20.81
CA ILE A 72 -3.15 26.73 -20.03
C ILE A 72 -2.06 25.88 -20.68
N ASP A 73 -2.12 25.67 -22.00
CA ASP A 73 -1.12 24.88 -22.72
C ASP A 73 0.25 25.57 -22.71
N SER A 74 0.29 26.90 -22.81
CA SER A 74 1.54 27.66 -22.67
C SER A 74 2.16 27.49 -21.28
N HIS A 75 1.34 27.56 -20.22
CA HIS A 75 1.77 27.35 -18.84
C HIS A 75 2.24 25.92 -18.58
N LYS A 76 1.55 24.91 -19.13
CA LYS A 76 1.98 23.51 -19.06
C LYS A 76 3.33 23.32 -19.72
N ARG A 77 3.53 23.85 -20.93
CA ARG A 77 4.82 23.77 -21.65
C ARG A 77 5.94 24.44 -20.85
N TRP A 78 5.68 25.63 -20.31
CA TRP A 78 6.67 26.34 -19.48
C TRP A 78 7.02 25.59 -18.20
N LYS A 79 6.02 25.04 -17.49
CA LYS A 79 6.24 24.23 -16.28
C LYS A 79 7.00 22.94 -16.59
N SER A 80 6.65 22.23 -17.67
CA SER A 80 7.38 21.06 -18.13
C SER A 80 8.83 21.38 -18.47
N TYR A 81 9.08 22.52 -19.15
CA TYR A 81 10.44 22.99 -19.41
C TYR A 81 11.22 23.26 -18.12
N GLN A 82 10.63 23.92 -17.11
CA GLN A 82 11.29 24.17 -15.82
C GLN A 82 11.61 22.87 -15.06
N ILE A 83 10.69 21.90 -15.08
CA ILE A 83 10.91 20.57 -14.47
C ILE A 83 12.09 19.88 -15.17
N VAL A 84 12.08 19.82 -16.51
CA VAL A 84 13.15 19.20 -17.30
C VAL A 84 14.49 19.90 -17.05
N LYS A 85 14.53 21.24 -17.03
CA LYS A 85 15.73 22.03 -16.74
C LYS A 85 16.29 21.72 -15.34
N THR A 86 15.42 21.60 -14.34
CA THR A 86 15.80 21.26 -12.96
C THR A 86 16.31 19.83 -12.86
N LEU A 87 15.65 18.88 -13.53
CA LEU A 87 16.09 17.49 -13.62
C LEU A 87 17.45 17.38 -14.30
N PHE A 88 17.68 18.08 -15.41
CA PHE A 88 18.98 18.12 -16.07
C PHE A 88 20.08 18.68 -15.17
N LYS A 89 19.79 19.73 -14.39
CA LYS A 89 20.74 20.29 -13.43
C LYS A 89 21.10 19.25 -12.35
N LYS A 90 20.11 18.62 -11.73
CA LYS A 90 20.31 17.57 -10.71
C LYS A 90 21.01 16.34 -11.28
N TYR A 91 20.64 15.91 -12.48
CA TYR A 91 21.27 14.78 -13.16
C TYR A 91 22.74 15.08 -13.46
N ARG A 92 23.06 16.31 -13.89
CA ARG A 92 24.44 16.75 -14.11
C ARG A 92 25.25 16.78 -12.80
N GLU A 93 24.67 17.26 -11.71
CA GLU A 93 25.29 17.25 -10.38
C GLU A 93 25.56 15.81 -9.91
N ILE A 94 24.55 14.93 -9.96
CA ILE A 94 24.70 13.51 -9.60
C ILE A 94 25.73 12.83 -10.50
N PHE A 95 25.68 13.04 -11.81
CA PHE A 95 26.62 12.46 -12.77
C PHE A 95 28.06 12.91 -12.50
N HIS A 96 28.27 14.19 -12.17
CA HIS A 96 29.59 14.68 -11.75
C HIS A 96 30.05 14.02 -10.45
N CYS A 97 29.20 13.90 -9.43
CA CYS A 97 29.54 13.20 -8.19
C CYS A 97 29.85 11.72 -8.42
N THR A 98 29.07 11.03 -9.26
CA THR A 98 29.28 9.60 -9.58
C THR A 98 30.56 9.40 -10.40
N LEU A 99 30.85 10.29 -11.35
CA LEU A 99 32.12 10.28 -12.08
C LEU A 99 33.30 10.56 -11.17
N GLU A 100 33.22 11.56 -10.31
CA GLU A 100 34.27 11.91 -9.35
C GLU A 100 34.52 10.77 -8.35
N TRP A 101 33.45 10.16 -7.82
CA TRP A 101 33.55 8.98 -6.97
C TRP A 101 34.13 7.78 -7.71
N GLY A 102 33.67 7.49 -8.93
CA GLY A 102 34.19 6.40 -9.77
C GLY A 102 35.66 6.61 -10.14
N PHE A 103 36.05 7.84 -10.45
CA PHE A 103 37.42 8.22 -10.77
C PHE A 103 38.34 8.15 -9.55
N ASN A 104 37.86 8.59 -8.39
CA ASN A 104 38.57 8.43 -7.12
C ASN A 104 38.73 6.95 -6.76
N LYS A 105 37.66 6.14 -6.91
CA LYS A 105 37.70 4.68 -6.70
C LYS A 105 38.71 4.01 -7.63
N TRP A 106 38.72 4.36 -8.92
CA TRP A 106 39.72 3.89 -9.89
C TRP A 106 41.15 4.28 -9.50
N LYS A 107 41.36 5.52 -9.04
CA LYS A 107 42.66 6.02 -8.56
C LYS A 107 43.15 5.30 -7.31
N TYR A 108 42.25 4.87 -6.42
CA TYR A 108 42.58 4.03 -5.27
C TYR A 108 42.91 2.59 -5.68
N ILE A 109 42.16 2.01 -6.63
CA ILE A 109 42.43 0.67 -7.17
C ILE A 109 43.80 0.58 -7.87
N GLN A 110 44.25 1.65 -8.53
CA GLN A 110 45.60 1.69 -9.12
C GLN A 110 46.74 1.75 -8.08
N LYS A 111 46.48 2.22 -6.85
CA LYS A 111 47.51 2.27 -5.81
C LYS A 111 47.72 0.91 -5.12
N ASP A 112 46.70 0.06 -5.13
CA ASP A 112 46.79 -1.34 -4.68
C ASP A 112 47.16 -2.29 -5.83
N HIS A 113 48.33 -2.06 -6.45
CA HIS A 113 48.93 -3.03 -7.37
C HIS A 113 49.55 -4.19 -6.57
N ASN A 114 48.70 -5.08 -6.08
CA ASN A 114 49.01 -6.48 -5.77
C ASN A 114 47.71 -7.21 -5.46
N LEU A 115 46.88 -7.52 -6.47
CA LEU A 115 45.97 -8.65 -6.43
C LEU A 115 45.53 -9.03 -7.85
N LYS A 116 45.63 -10.33 -8.10
CA LYS A 116 45.36 -11.06 -9.34
C LYS A 116 43.89 -10.90 -9.75
N THR A 117 43.67 -10.83 -11.07
CA THR A 117 42.40 -11.16 -11.77
C THR A 117 41.14 -10.70 -11.03
N ILE A 118 40.76 -9.45 -11.29
CA ILE A 118 39.40 -8.97 -10.99
C ILE A 118 38.48 -9.64 -12.02
N ASP A 119 37.95 -10.79 -11.60
CA ASP A 119 36.70 -11.31 -12.13
C ASP A 119 35.61 -10.25 -11.94
N THR A 120 34.75 -10.12 -12.94
CA THR A 120 33.63 -9.19 -13.00
C THR A 120 32.59 -9.48 -11.91
N ASN A 121 32.88 -9.07 -10.69
CA ASN A 121 31.97 -9.11 -9.56
C ASN A 121 31.30 -7.74 -9.36
N MET A 122 30.32 -7.42 -10.21
CA MET A 122 29.25 -6.47 -9.85
C MET A 122 28.11 -7.16 -9.07
N GLN A 123 28.25 -8.44 -8.72
CA GLN A 123 27.32 -9.19 -7.85
C GLN A 123 27.77 -9.27 -6.38
N ALA A 124 28.97 -8.80 -6.04
CA ALA A 124 29.57 -9.00 -4.72
C ALA A 124 29.06 -8.06 -3.59
N GLU A 125 28.04 -7.23 -3.83
CA GLU A 125 27.41 -6.43 -2.76
C GLU A 125 26.11 -7.07 -2.19
N GLU A 126 25.62 -8.21 -2.74
CA GLU A 126 24.46 -8.92 -2.18
C GLU A 126 24.76 -10.30 -1.59
N GLU A 127 26.00 -10.78 -1.69
CA GLU A 127 26.51 -11.91 -0.91
C GLU A 127 27.34 -11.39 0.26
N ILE A 128 26.67 -10.93 1.32
CA ILE A 128 27.27 -11.17 2.63
C ILE A 128 27.33 -12.69 2.75
N LEU A 129 28.53 -13.23 2.55
CA LEU A 129 28.94 -14.60 2.80
C LEU A 129 28.01 -15.27 3.81
N PHE A 130 27.13 -16.13 3.29
CA PHE A 130 26.42 -17.13 4.07
C PHE A 130 27.46 -18.14 4.56
N LYS A 131 28.19 -17.82 5.63
CA LYS A 131 28.64 -18.88 6.51
C LYS A 131 27.39 -19.57 7.05
N ASP A 132 27.46 -20.85 7.34
CA ASP A 132 26.41 -21.58 8.04
C ASP A 132 26.21 -20.95 9.43
N LEU A 133 25.45 -19.87 9.48
CA LEU A 133 25.11 -19.18 10.71
C LEU A 133 24.18 -20.13 11.49
N ASP A 134 24.38 -20.23 12.80
CA ASP A 134 23.56 -21.09 13.61
C ASP A 134 22.12 -20.51 13.73
N ILE A 135 21.27 -20.90 12.78
CA ILE A 135 19.85 -20.54 12.76
C ILE A 135 19.13 -21.08 14.01
N SER A 136 19.68 -22.09 14.70
CA SER A 136 19.04 -22.69 15.87
C SER A 136 19.00 -21.73 17.05
N GLU A 137 20.06 -20.94 17.28
CA GLU A 137 20.08 -19.90 18.32
C GLU A 137 19.03 -18.83 18.00
N ALA A 138 19.01 -18.33 16.76
CA ALA A 138 18.05 -17.31 16.33
C ALA A 138 16.58 -17.77 16.48
N LYS A 139 16.28 -19.03 16.13
CA LYS A 139 14.94 -19.63 16.31
C LYS A 139 14.57 -19.79 17.77
N SER A 140 15.50 -20.21 18.62
CA SER A 140 15.29 -20.30 20.07
C SER A 140 15.00 -18.92 20.67
N TRP A 141 15.74 -17.91 20.22
CA TRP A 141 15.60 -16.53 20.65
C TRP A 141 14.22 -15.96 20.26
N ASP A 142 13.83 -16.15 19.00
CA ASP A 142 12.53 -15.71 18.49
C ASP A 142 11.36 -16.40 19.22
N LYS A 143 11.50 -17.69 19.52
CA LYS A 143 10.53 -18.45 20.32
C LYS A 143 10.40 -17.90 21.74
N ASN A 144 11.50 -17.54 22.39
CA ASN A 144 11.47 -16.96 23.73
C ASN A 144 10.78 -15.58 23.73
N LEU A 145 11.08 -14.74 22.74
CA LEU A 145 10.48 -13.41 22.58
C LEU A 145 8.97 -13.52 22.33
N THR A 146 8.58 -14.45 21.46
CA THR A 146 7.19 -14.84 21.19
C THR A 146 6.45 -15.29 22.46
N GLN A 147 7.08 -16.12 23.30
CA GLN A 147 6.48 -16.55 24.57
C GLN A 147 6.28 -15.39 25.55
N LYS A 148 7.22 -14.43 25.60
CA LYS A 148 7.07 -13.23 26.44
C LYS A 148 5.87 -12.39 25.99
N ILE A 149 5.72 -12.15 24.69
CA ILE A 149 4.57 -11.44 24.11
C ILE A 149 3.25 -12.13 24.49
N TRP A 150 3.17 -13.44 24.30
CA TRP A 150 1.96 -14.22 24.61
C TRP A 150 1.58 -14.13 26.10
N LYS A 151 2.54 -14.19 27.01
CA LYS A 151 2.30 -14.08 28.47
C LYS A 151 1.80 -12.69 28.89
N GLN A 152 2.24 -11.64 28.20
CA GLN A 152 1.86 -10.26 28.47
C GLN A 152 0.49 -9.88 27.89
N ASN A 153 -0.08 -10.71 27.02
CA ASN A 153 -1.36 -10.44 26.39
C ASN A 153 -2.53 -10.42 27.39
N MET A 154 -3.09 -9.22 27.61
CA MET A 154 -4.21 -9.01 28.54
C MET A 154 -5.48 -9.78 28.14
N LEU A 155 -5.73 -9.98 26.85
CA LEU A 155 -6.94 -10.70 26.39
C LEU A 155 -6.90 -12.17 26.82
N ILE A 156 -5.71 -12.80 26.77
CA ILE A 156 -5.52 -14.18 27.24
C ILE A 156 -5.76 -14.26 28.74
N GLN A 157 -5.29 -13.27 29.52
CA GLN A 157 -5.50 -13.25 30.97
C GLN A 157 -6.98 -13.11 31.32
N ILE A 158 -7.73 -12.27 30.61
CA ILE A 158 -9.18 -12.11 30.78
C ILE A 158 -9.91 -13.41 30.42
N TYR A 159 -9.54 -14.03 29.30
CA TYR A 159 -10.13 -15.29 28.85
C TYR A 159 -9.85 -16.44 29.82
N ALA A 160 -8.61 -16.57 30.30
CA ALA A 160 -8.20 -17.62 31.23
C ALA A 160 -8.95 -17.56 32.56
N LYS A 161 -9.21 -16.36 33.09
CA LYS A 161 -9.96 -16.15 34.35
C LYS A 161 -11.44 -16.53 34.26
N SER A 162 -11.96 -16.69 33.06
CA SER A 162 -13.40 -16.77 32.80
C SER A 162 -13.77 -17.99 31.94
N ARG A 163 -12.85 -18.94 31.78
CA ARG A 163 -12.96 -20.07 30.85
C ARG A 163 -14.12 -21.02 31.13
N ASP A 164 -14.56 -21.11 32.38
CA ASP A 164 -15.55 -22.10 32.84
C ASP A 164 -17.01 -21.67 32.65
N ALA A 165 -17.27 -20.46 32.16
CA ALA A 165 -18.61 -20.01 31.80
C ALA A 165 -18.88 -20.38 30.32
N PRO A 166 -19.76 -21.36 30.02
CA PRO A 166 -20.08 -21.70 28.65
C PRO A 166 -20.86 -20.55 28.01
N GLU A 167 -20.28 -19.99 26.94
CA GLU A 167 -20.87 -18.90 26.19
C GLU A 167 -21.26 -19.38 24.78
N ARG A 168 -22.26 -18.72 24.18
CA ARG A 168 -22.70 -19.10 22.84
C ARG A 168 -21.69 -18.64 21.81
N ASN A 169 -21.16 -19.57 21.01
CA ASN A 169 -20.28 -19.25 19.89
C ASN A 169 -20.93 -18.26 18.91
N LEU A 170 -20.14 -17.29 18.46
CA LEU A 170 -20.47 -16.39 17.38
C LEU A 170 -20.46 -17.13 16.05
N GLN A 171 -21.30 -16.67 15.13
CA GLN A 171 -21.25 -17.20 13.76
C GLN A 171 -19.97 -16.72 13.06
N ILE A 172 -19.37 -17.58 12.23
CA ILE A 172 -18.16 -17.25 11.43
C ILE A 172 -18.31 -15.92 10.68
N LYS A 173 -19.48 -15.67 10.08
CA LYS A 173 -19.76 -14.41 9.36
C LYS A 173 -19.68 -13.18 10.27
N GLN A 174 -20.08 -13.31 11.54
CA GLN A 174 -20.01 -12.22 12.51
C GLN A 174 -18.56 -11.97 12.94
N LEU A 175 -17.79 -13.04 13.19
CA LEU A 175 -16.36 -12.93 13.51
C LEU A 175 -15.57 -12.22 12.41
N ILE A 176 -15.82 -12.58 11.15
CA ILE A 176 -15.11 -11.98 10.02
C ILE A 176 -15.48 -10.50 9.86
N ARG A 177 -16.77 -10.15 9.99
CA ARG A 177 -17.20 -8.75 9.98
C ARG A 177 -16.54 -7.95 11.09
N LEU A 178 -16.48 -8.52 12.30
CA LEU A 178 -15.81 -7.91 13.44
C LEU A 178 -14.32 -7.70 13.14
N PHE A 179 -13.64 -8.69 12.57
CA PHE A 179 -12.22 -8.57 12.25
C PHE A 179 -11.95 -7.46 11.22
N GLU A 180 -12.75 -7.38 10.15
CA GLU A 180 -12.66 -6.32 9.15
C GLU A 180 -12.92 -4.93 9.75
N GLU A 181 -13.93 -4.81 10.62
CA GLU A 181 -14.26 -3.59 11.34
C GLU A 181 -13.10 -3.13 12.24
N VAL A 182 -12.49 -4.07 12.97
CA VAL A 182 -11.35 -3.77 13.85
C VAL A 182 -10.11 -3.37 13.05
N LEU A 183 -9.77 -4.09 11.97
CA LEU A 183 -8.62 -3.73 11.12
C LEU A 183 -8.76 -2.29 10.58
N LEU A 184 -9.94 -1.94 10.08
CA LEU A 184 -10.19 -0.61 9.55
C LEU A 184 -10.08 0.47 10.64
N ASN A 185 -10.77 0.28 11.77
CA ASN A 185 -10.75 1.28 12.84
C ASN A 185 -9.36 1.40 13.48
N LYS A 186 -8.62 0.29 13.60
CA LYS A 186 -7.25 0.30 14.09
C LYS A 186 -6.34 1.09 13.16
N TYR A 187 -6.42 0.88 11.84
CA TYR A 187 -5.65 1.67 10.88
C TYR A 187 -5.88 3.18 11.04
N MET A 188 -7.14 3.60 11.17
CA MET A 188 -7.49 5.00 11.34
C MET A 188 -6.93 5.56 12.65
N LYS A 189 -7.03 4.80 13.74
CA LYS A 189 -6.50 5.20 15.05
C LYS A 189 -4.98 5.26 15.07
N ASP A 190 -4.30 4.27 14.49
CA ASP A 190 -2.83 4.23 14.39
C ASP A 190 -2.31 5.44 13.61
N ASN A 191 -2.95 5.83 12.51
CA ASN A 191 -2.57 7.06 11.77
C ASN A 191 -2.72 8.32 12.62
N LEU A 192 -3.82 8.45 13.37
CA LEU A 192 -4.03 9.60 14.26
C LEU A 192 -2.98 9.63 15.37
N ASP A 193 -2.68 8.48 15.98
CA ASP A 193 -1.69 8.40 17.04
C ASP A 193 -0.29 8.75 16.53
N ILE A 194 0.08 8.29 15.34
CA ILE A 194 1.35 8.67 14.69
C ILE A 194 1.40 10.17 14.40
N GLN A 195 0.32 10.76 13.85
CA GLN A 195 0.22 12.20 13.59
C GLN A 195 0.37 13.02 14.88
N ASP A 196 -0.16 12.50 15.99
CA ASP A 196 -0.06 13.12 17.31
C ASP A 196 1.27 12.79 18.05
N ASN A 197 2.25 12.16 17.39
CA ASN A 197 3.50 11.67 18.00
C ASN A 197 3.29 10.73 19.22
N ARG A 198 2.16 10.03 19.28
CA ARG A 198 1.84 9.02 20.28
C ARG A 198 2.21 7.63 19.75
N LYS A 199 2.66 6.75 20.65
CA LYS A 199 2.93 5.35 20.30
C LYS A 199 1.61 4.61 20.05
N PRO A 200 1.40 4.02 18.86
CA PRO A 200 0.19 3.24 18.59
C PRO A 200 0.08 2.04 19.53
N LEU A 201 -1.14 1.79 20.00
CA LEU A 201 -1.45 0.64 20.86
C LEU A 201 -1.22 -0.68 20.10
N THR A 202 -0.85 -1.73 20.84
CA THR A 202 -0.79 -3.08 20.27
C THR A 202 -2.16 -3.54 19.79
N PHE A 203 -2.21 -4.51 18.87
CA PHE A 203 -3.49 -5.04 18.38
C PHE A 203 -4.39 -5.59 19.51
N PRO A 204 -3.90 -6.39 20.49
CA PRO A 204 -4.71 -6.83 21.61
C PRO A 204 -5.22 -5.70 22.52
N GLU A 205 -4.39 -4.70 22.80
CA GLU A 205 -4.78 -3.51 23.59
C GLU A 205 -5.87 -2.71 22.88
N TYR A 206 -5.67 -2.42 21.59
CA TYR A 206 -6.65 -1.71 20.79
C TYR A 206 -7.96 -2.48 20.69
N PHE A 207 -7.91 -3.80 20.52
CA PHE A 207 -9.10 -4.64 20.47
C PHE A 207 -9.93 -4.57 21.76
N LEU A 208 -9.27 -4.52 22.92
CA LEU A 208 -9.95 -4.32 24.20
C LEU A 208 -10.66 -2.96 24.25
N VAL A 209 -9.97 -1.88 23.84
CA VAL A 209 -10.55 -0.53 23.75
C VAL A 209 -11.74 -0.50 22.79
N PHE A 210 -11.60 -1.13 21.63
CA PHE A 210 -12.66 -1.26 20.63
C PHE A 210 -13.90 -1.95 21.21
N LEU A 211 -13.72 -3.05 21.94
CA LEU A 211 -14.83 -3.74 22.60
C LEU A 211 -15.45 -2.90 23.72
N GLN A 212 -14.65 -2.18 24.50
CA GLN A 212 -15.17 -1.26 25.54
C GLN A 212 -15.98 -0.10 24.95
N GLN A 213 -15.62 0.40 23.76
CA GLN A 213 -16.42 1.42 23.06
C GLN A 213 -17.73 0.84 22.52
N LYS A 214 -17.72 -0.42 22.07
CA LYS A 214 -18.90 -1.10 21.54
C LYS A 214 -19.84 -1.62 22.62
N HIS A 215 -19.30 -1.93 23.80
CA HIS A 215 -20.00 -2.49 24.94
C HIS A 215 -19.84 -1.57 26.15
N ASN A 216 -20.93 -0.92 26.57
CA ASN A 216 -20.93 0.05 27.66
C ASN A 216 -20.64 -0.53 29.07
N SER A 217 -20.27 -1.81 29.20
CA SER A 217 -20.02 -2.45 30.49
C SER A 217 -18.93 -3.52 30.42
N LEU A 218 -18.06 -3.58 31.45
CA LEU A 218 -16.97 -4.54 31.54
C LEU A 218 -17.42 -6.01 31.51
N PRO A 219 -18.52 -6.44 32.17
CA PRO A 219 -19.00 -7.82 32.07
C PRO A 219 -19.38 -8.22 30.64
N GLN A 220 -19.95 -7.30 29.86
CA GLN A 220 -20.28 -7.56 28.45
C GLN A 220 -19.02 -7.68 27.58
N VAL A 221 -18.00 -6.85 27.84
CA VAL A 221 -16.70 -6.97 27.17
C VAL A 221 -16.08 -8.34 27.43
N THR A 222 -16.04 -8.78 28.69
CA THR A 222 -15.54 -10.11 29.06
C THR A 222 -16.32 -11.22 28.36
N LYS A 223 -17.66 -11.11 28.36
CA LYS A 223 -18.55 -12.05 27.66
C LYS A 223 -18.25 -12.12 26.16
N SER A 224 -18.06 -10.97 25.50
CA SER A 224 -17.71 -10.92 24.09
C SER A 224 -16.34 -11.51 23.81
N ILE A 225 -15.33 -11.23 24.64
CA ILE A 225 -14.00 -11.84 24.53
C ILE A 225 -14.11 -13.38 24.62
N GLN A 226 -14.86 -13.92 25.57
CA GLN A 226 -15.09 -15.36 25.70
C GLN A 226 -15.73 -15.95 24.44
N GLN A 227 -16.82 -15.36 23.97
CA GLN A 227 -17.53 -15.79 22.77
C GLN A 227 -16.61 -15.79 21.54
N ILE A 228 -15.82 -14.72 21.38
CA ILE A 228 -14.89 -14.57 20.26
C ILE A 228 -13.79 -15.60 20.34
N PHE A 229 -13.15 -15.78 21.50
CA PHE A 229 -12.04 -16.72 21.68
C PHE A 229 -12.49 -18.16 21.48
N GLN A 230 -13.61 -18.58 22.09
CA GLN A 230 -14.18 -19.92 21.89
C GLN A 230 -14.51 -20.17 20.42
N SER A 231 -15.07 -19.17 19.73
CA SER A 231 -15.41 -19.29 18.32
C SER A 231 -14.16 -19.40 17.44
N LEU A 232 -13.11 -18.61 17.73
CA LEU A 232 -11.83 -18.68 17.01
C LEU A 232 -11.13 -20.02 17.22
N ASP A 233 -11.16 -20.57 18.44
CA ASP A 233 -10.54 -21.87 18.71
C ASP A 233 -11.18 -23.01 17.90
N ILE A 234 -12.49 -22.97 17.67
CA ILE A 234 -13.21 -23.97 16.88
C ILE A 234 -13.06 -23.72 15.37
N SER A 235 -13.02 -22.44 14.95
CA SER A 235 -13.14 -22.09 13.53
C SER A 235 -11.81 -21.83 12.82
N LYS A 236 -10.69 -21.67 13.54
CA LYS A 236 -9.36 -21.43 12.92
C LYS A 236 -8.90 -22.54 11.98
N GLU A 237 -9.29 -23.78 12.24
CA GLU A 237 -8.99 -24.91 11.35
C GLU A 237 -9.79 -24.85 10.04
N THR A 238 -10.94 -24.20 10.06
CA THR A 238 -11.86 -24.10 8.91
C THR A 238 -11.65 -22.85 8.06
N SER A 239 -11.06 -21.78 8.62
CA SER A 239 -10.84 -20.51 7.91
C SER A 239 -9.45 -19.95 8.21
N GLN A 240 -8.62 -19.90 7.17
CA GLN A 240 -7.30 -19.28 7.20
C GLN A 240 -7.35 -17.79 7.63
N TYR A 241 -8.45 -17.11 7.34
CA TYR A 241 -8.61 -15.70 7.71
C TYR A 241 -8.93 -15.53 9.20
N LEU A 242 -9.67 -16.46 9.79
CA LEU A 242 -9.87 -16.50 11.24
C LEU A 242 -8.62 -16.99 12.00
N ALA A 243 -7.83 -17.88 11.40
CA ALA A 243 -6.49 -18.20 11.92
C ALA A 243 -5.61 -16.93 11.95
N LEU A 244 -5.62 -16.12 10.89
CA LEU A 244 -4.93 -14.84 10.88
C LEU A 244 -5.45 -13.89 11.97
N PHE A 245 -6.77 -13.81 12.17
CA PHE A 245 -7.36 -13.02 13.26
C PHE A 245 -6.87 -13.50 14.64
N SER A 246 -6.78 -14.81 14.85
CA SER A 246 -6.23 -15.41 16.07
C SER A 246 -4.77 -14.99 16.32
N LYS A 247 -3.94 -14.93 15.27
CA LYS A 247 -2.56 -14.43 15.34
C LYS A 247 -2.47 -12.94 15.68
N PHE A 248 -3.36 -12.10 15.13
CA PHE A 248 -3.44 -10.67 15.48
C PHE A 248 -3.83 -10.44 16.94
N LEU A 249 -4.76 -11.24 17.46
CA LEU A 249 -5.12 -11.24 18.87
C LEU A 249 -4.08 -11.93 19.76
N GLN A 250 -3.00 -12.45 19.16
CA GLN A 250 -1.91 -13.18 19.82
C GLN A 250 -2.41 -14.33 20.69
N MET A 251 -3.48 -15.01 20.26
CA MET A 251 -4.01 -16.18 20.95
C MET A 251 -3.11 -17.40 20.77
N GLU A 252 -2.48 -17.52 19.59
CA GLU A 252 -1.58 -18.62 19.25
C GLU A 252 -0.22 -18.47 19.95
N LYS A 253 0.24 -19.54 20.59
CA LYS A 253 1.56 -19.58 21.27
C LYS A 253 2.74 -19.62 20.32
N THR A 254 2.55 -20.09 19.09
CA THR A 254 3.64 -20.40 18.16
C THR A 254 4.05 -19.22 17.30
N GLU A 255 3.11 -18.34 16.92
CA GLU A 255 3.37 -17.23 15.98
C GLU A 255 2.46 -16.01 16.24
N PRO A 256 2.52 -15.35 17.42
CA PRO A 256 1.81 -14.11 17.65
C PRO A 256 2.40 -12.99 16.79
N ILE A 257 1.53 -12.13 16.27
CA ILE A 257 1.94 -10.95 15.50
C ILE A 257 2.38 -9.86 16.50
N ASP A 258 3.64 -9.41 16.39
CA ASP A 258 4.15 -8.29 17.20
C ASP A 258 3.51 -6.94 16.80
N ASN A 259 3.75 -5.89 17.59
CA ASN A 259 3.10 -4.60 17.35
C ASN A 259 3.47 -3.98 16.00
N PHE A 260 4.76 -3.96 15.67
CA PHE A 260 5.28 -3.31 14.47
C PHE A 260 4.75 -3.99 13.19
N LEU A 261 4.77 -5.31 13.17
CA LEU A 261 4.16 -6.10 12.11
C LEU A 261 2.64 -5.92 12.08
N SER A 262 1.97 -5.84 13.23
CA SER A 262 0.52 -5.61 13.28
C SER A 262 0.14 -4.28 12.61
N LEU A 263 0.92 -3.23 12.83
CA LEU A 263 0.71 -1.92 12.24
C LEU A 263 0.89 -1.96 10.72
N TYR A 264 1.96 -2.62 10.26
CA TYR A 264 2.23 -2.81 8.83
C TYR A 264 1.16 -3.66 8.13
N LEU A 265 0.76 -4.78 8.72
CA LEU A 265 -0.27 -5.65 8.16
C LEU A 265 -1.64 -4.97 8.13
N THR A 266 -1.95 -4.14 9.14
CA THR A 266 -3.18 -3.36 9.21
C THR A 266 -3.23 -2.30 8.10
N LYS A 267 -2.13 -1.57 7.87
CA LYS A 267 -1.97 -0.66 6.71
C LYS A 267 -2.11 -1.41 5.38
N SER A 268 -1.44 -2.56 5.25
CA SER A 268 -1.49 -3.40 4.05
C SER A 268 -2.89 -3.94 3.76
N ALA A 269 -3.64 -4.31 4.80
CA ALA A 269 -5.03 -4.75 4.67
C ALA A 269 -5.95 -3.61 4.18
N PHE A 270 -5.74 -2.39 4.67
CA PHE A 270 -6.47 -1.21 4.22
C PHE A 270 -6.21 -0.89 2.74
N GLU A 271 -4.94 -0.91 2.31
CA GLU A 271 -4.57 -0.68 0.90
C GLU A 271 -5.12 -1.78 -0.03
N PHE A 272 -5.05 -3.04 0.39
CA PHE A 272 -5.64 -4.15 -0.37
C PHE A 272 -7.16 -3.98 -0.52
N THR A 273 -7.83 -3.46 0.51
CA THR A 273 -9.28 -3.18 0.46
C THR A 273 -9.63 -2.15 -0.62
N LYS A 274 -8.73 -1.21 -0.94
CA LYS A 274 -8.92 -0.30 -2.09
C LYS A 274 -8.93 -1.06 -3.42
N LEU A 275 -8.05 -2.04 -3.59
CA LEU A 275 -7.98 -2.87 -4.81
C LEU A 275 -9.26 -3.70 -5.01
N ILE A 276 -9.83 -4.21 -3.92
CA ILE A 276 -11.11 -4.94 -3.96
C ILE A 276 -12.22 -4.02 -4.51
N LYS A 277 -12.34 -2.80 -3.98
CA LYS A 277 -13.34 -1.82 -4.42
C LYS A 277 -13.19 -1.47 -5.90
N THR A 278 -11.97 -1.20 -6.36
CA THR A 278 -11.70 -0.89 -7.78
C THR A 278 -12.12 -2.03 -8.71
N LYS A 279 -11.92 -3.28 -8.29
CA LYS A 279 -12.38 -4.44 -9.07
C LYS A 279 -13.92 -4.57 -9.07
N ASP A 280 -14.56 -4.36 -7.93
CA ASP A 280 -16.02 -4.44 -7.83
C ASP A 280 -16.69 -3.36 -8.69
N GLU A 281 -16.14 -2.14 -8.70
CA GLU A 281 -16.55 -1.04 -9.60
C GLU A 281 -16.38 -1.40 -11.09
N LYS A 282 -15.20 -1.92 -11.49
CA LYS A 282 -14.92 -2.31 -12.88
C LYS A 282 -15.82 -3.43 -13.40
N THR A 283 -16.18 -4.38 -12.53
CA THR A 283 -16.98 -5.55 -12.94
C THR A 283 -18.48 -5.28 -12.97
N GLY A 284 -18.94 -4.11 -12.53
CA GLY A 284 -20.36 -3.72 -12.51
C GLY A 284 -21.24 -4.70 -11.72
N ARG A 285 -20.64 -5.51 -10.84
CA ARG A 285 -21.35 -6.58 -10.13
C ARG A 285 -21.99 -6.03 -8.87
N ASP A 286 -23.25 -5.65 -8.99
CA ASP A 286 -24.21 -5.80 -7.90
C ASP A 286 -24.30 -7.30 -7.54
N LEU A 287 -23.46 -7.69 -6.59
CA LEU A 287 -23.66 -8.74 -5.59
C LEU A 287 -24.94 -9.58 -5.76
N ASN A 288 -24.99 -10.53 -6.71
CA ASN A 288 -26.05 -11.56 -6.77
C ASN A 288 -25.53 -12.91 -7.30
N VAL A 289 -24.75 -13.62 -6.48
CA VAL A 289 -24.59 -15.09 -6.52
C VAL A 289 -24.36 -15.58 -5.09
N ASN A 290 -25.41 -16.09 -4.44
CA ASN A 290 -25.48 -16.29 -2.99
C ASN A 290 -24.46 -17.30 -2.41
N ASN A 291 -23.94 -18.25 -3.19
CA ASN A 291 -22.97 -19.24 -2.68
C ASN A 291 -21.49 -18.81 -2.84
N LYS A 292 -21.13 -18.07 -3.91
CA LYS A 292 -19.77 -17.50 -4.06
C LYS A 292 -19.52 -16.32 -3.12
N LYS A 293 -20.57 -15.63 -2.65
CA LYS A 293 -20.47 -14.57 -1.63
C LYS A 293 -19.95 -15.09 -0.29
N ILE A 294 -20.29 -16.32 0.10
CA ILE A 294 -19.90 -16.86 1.41
C ILE A 294 -18.40 -17.19 1.44
N MET A 295 -17.86 -17.83 0.39
CA MET A 295 -16.40 -18.06 0.28
C MET A 295 -15.60 -16.76 0.09
N LYS A 296 -16.14 -15.79 -0.66
CA LYS A 296 -15.48 -14.47 -0.80
C LYS A 296 -15.47 -13.67 0.49
N ALA A 297 -16.54 -13.77 1.29
CA ALA A 297 -16.59 -13.17 2.61
C ALA A 297 -15.61 -13.87 3.57
N SER A 298 -15.39 -15.19 3.44
CA SER A 298 -14.52 -15.92 4.36
C SER A 298 -13.02 -15.60 4.25
N GLU A 299 -12.60 -14.90 3.20
CA GLU A 299 -11.18 -14.58 2.93
C GLU A 299 -10.89 -13.07 2.87
N GLY A 300 -11.86 -12.23 3.27
CA GLY A 300 -11.73 -10.76 3.26
C GLY A 300 -11.90 -10.09 1.89
N GLY A 301 -12.30 -10.84 0.86
CA GLY A 301 -12.48 -10.37 -0.52
C GLY A 301 -11.23 -10.53 -1.40
N ASN A 302 -11.40 -10.37 -2.72
CA ASN A 302 -10.38 -10.73 -3.72
C ASN A 302 -10.09 -9.58 -4.69
N ALA A 303 -8.81 -9.31 -4.96
CA ALA A 303 -8.33 -8.38 -5.99
C ALA A 303 -7.76 -9.13 -7.21
N TYR A 304 -7.54 -8.45 -8.33
CA TYR A 304 -6.82 -9.02 -9.48
C TYR A 304 -5.32 -9.08 -9.21
N ILE A 305 -4.66 -10.14 -9.67
CA ILE A 305 -3.21 -10.34 -9.44
C ILE A 305 -2.39 -9.16 -9.98
N LYS A 306 -2.75 -8.62 -11.16
CA LYS A 306 -2.05 -7.46 -11.74
C LYS A 306 -2.02 -6.23 -10.83
N ASP A 307 -3.13 -5.98 -10.13
CA ASP A 307 -3.27 -4.83 -9.23
C ASP A 307 -2.48 -5.07 -7.93
N VAL A 308 -2.47 -6.32 -7.46
CA VAL A 308 -1.67 -6.75 -6.31
C VAL A 308 -0.17 -6.65 -6.62
N PHE A 309 0.28 -7.08 -7.80
CA PHE A 309 1.67 -6.94 -8.24
C PHE A 309 2.09 -5.47 -8.32
N SER A 310 1.21 -4.59 -8.81
CA SER A 310 1.46 -3.15 -8.82
C SER A 310 1.65 -2.60 -7.39
N LEU A 311 0.81 -3.03 -6.45
CA LEU A 311 0.94 -2.66 -5.04
C LEU A 311 2.26 -3.16 -4.42
N ILE A 312 2.70 -4.38 -4.74
CA ILE A 312 3.97 -4.93 -4.23
C ILE A 312 5.14 -4.18 -4.83
N ASN A 313 5.13 -3.90 -6.13
CA ASN A 313 6.15 -3.10 -6.82
C ASN A 313 6.34 -1.72 -6.18
N GLN A 314 5.24 -1.09 -5.74
CA GLN A 314 5.31 0.21 -5.04
C GLN A 314 5.94 0.10 -3.65
N LYS A 315 5.73 -1.02 -2.94
CA LYS A 315 6.19 -1.21 -1.56
C LYS A 315 7.60 -1.78 -1.43
N PHE A 316 7.99 -2.64 -2.36
CA PHE A 316 9.20 -3.45 -2.28
C PHE A 316 10.06 -3.20 -3.52
N PRO A 317 10.88 -2.14 -3.53
CA PRO A 317 11.72 -1.80 -4.68
C PRO A 317 12.85 -2.81 -4.93
N ARG A 318 13.14 -3.70 -3.98
CA ARG A 318 14.21 -4.70 -4.13
C ARG A 318 13.76 -5.93 -4.89
N LYS A 319 14.48 -6.23 -5.98
CA LYS A 319 14.28 -7.36 -6.89
C LYS A 319 14.05 -8.71 -6.17
N LYS A 320 14.93 -9.10 -5.24
CA LYS A 320 14.84 -10.41 -4.56
C LYS A 320 13.60 -10.53 -3.67
N LEU A 321 13.35 -9.54 -2.81
CA LEU A 321 12.19 -9.56 -1.89
C LEU A 321 10.88 -9.48 -2.65
N HIS A 322 10.81 -8.61 -3.65
CA HIS A 322 9.71 -8.48 -4.59
C HIS A 322 9.37 -9.83 -5.23
N SER A 323 10.36 -10.49 -5.83
CA SER A 323 10.18 -11.77 -6.52
C SER A 323 9.66 -12.86 -5.58
N ILE A 324 10.21 -12.98 -4.37
CA ILE A 324 9.77 -13.97 -3.38
C ILE A 324 8.28 -13.77 -3.03
N ILE A 325 7.86 -12.53 -2.75
CA ILE A 325 6.46 -12.23 -2.42
C ILE A 325 5.56 -12.58 -3.60
N ILE A 326 5.93 -12.16 -4.81
CA ILE A 326 5.17 -12.46 -6.03
C ILE A 326 5.08 -13.97 -6.30
N THR A 327 6.16 -14.75 -6.13
CA THR A 327 6.12 -16.21 -6.30
C THR A 327 5.17 -16.88 -5.30
N LEU A 328 5.14 -16.44 -4.05
CA LEU A 328 4.29 -17.02 -3.00
C LEU A 328 2.79 -16.67 -3.16
N LEU A 329 2.47 -15.65 -3.96
CA LEU A 329 1.11 -15.22 -4.24
C LEU A 329 0.39 -16.04 -5.33
N ARG A 330 0.96 -17.18 -5.74
CA ARG A 330 0.33 -18.10 -6.69
C ARG A 330 -0.99 -18.66 -6.16
N PRO A 331 -2.14 -18.38 -6.81
CA PRO A 331 -3.40 -18.99 -6.41
C PRO A 331 -3.33 -20.52 -6.57
N PRO A 332 -3.95 -21.30 -5.65
CA PRO A 332 -3.79 -22.75 -5.62
C PRO A 332 -4.30 -23.47 -6.87
N HIS A 333 -5.28 -22.89 -7.57
CA HIS A 333 -5.88 -23.42 -8.79
C HIS A 333 -5.13 -23.05 -10.09
N ILE A 334 -4.00 -22.33 -10.02
CA ILE A 334 -3.15 -22.03 -11.18
C ILE A 334 -1.91 -22.93 -11.10
N SER A 335 -1.53 -23.59 -12.19
CA SER A 335 -0.29 -24.38 -12.26
C SER A 335 0.94 -23.49 -12.04
N LYS A 336 2.07 -24.08 -11.64
CA LYS A 336 3.30 -23.29 -11.43
C LYS A 336 3.79 -22.71 -12.76
N GLU A 337 3.64 -23.48 -13.84
CA GLU A 337 3.98 -23.12 -15.22
C GLU A 337 3.17 -21.91 -15.71
N ASP A 338 1.83 -21.98 -15.63
CA ASP A 338 0.95 -20.89 -16.06
C ASP A 338 1.24 -19.60 -15.27
N TYR A 339 1.51 -19.75 -13.98
CA TYR A 339 1.77 -18.62 -13.10
C TYR A 339 3.11 -17.94 -13.40
N LEU A 340 4.16 -18.73 -13.64
CA LEU A 340 5.48 -18.20 -13.99
C LEU A 340 5.46 -17.48 -15.34
N LEU A 341 4.79 -18.06 -16.35
CA LEU A 341 4.60 -17.38 -17.63
C LEU A 341 3.78 -16.09 -17.48
N PHE A 342 2.74 -16.10 -16.62
CA PHE A 342 1.99 -14.90 -16.29
C PHE A 342 2.87 -13.81 -15.65
N GLN A 343 3.76 -14.16 -14.72
CA GLN A 343 4.71 -13.22 -14.10
C GLN A 343 5.65 -12.60 -15.13
N ILE A 344 6.26 -13.41 -15.99
CA ILE A 344 7.15 -12.95 -17.06
C ILE A 344 6.41 -12.00 -18.01
N CYS A 345 5.21 -12.37 -18.44
CA CYS A 345 4.41 -11.53 -19.34
C CYS A 345 3.94 -10.22 -18.68
N TYR A 346 3.64 -10.25 -17.37
CA TYR A 346 3.31 -9.06 -16.61
C TYR A 346 4.50 -8.08 -16.56
N GLU A 347 5.71 -8.57 -16.27
CA GLU A 347 6.90 -7.73 -16.21
C GLU A 347 7.29 -7.17 -17.57
N LEU A 348 7.20 -7.98 -18.64
CA LEU A 348 7.36 -7.51 -20.03
C LEU A 348 6.43 -6.34 -20.34
N GLN A 349 5.13 -6.49 -20.01
CA GLN A 349 4.15 -5.43 -20.23
C GLN A 349 4.44 -4.19 -19.39
N ARG A 350 4.83 -4.35 -18.12
CA ARG A 350 5.18 -3.24 -17.22
C ARG A 350 6.37 -2.43 -17.75
N LEU A 351 7.37 -3.10 -18.30
CA LEU A 351 8.57 -2.49 -18.87
C LEU A 351 8.36 -1.97 -20.31
N GLY A 352 7.23 -2.30 -20.95
CA GLY A 352 6.97 -1.95 -22.34
C GLY A 352 7.85 -2.69 -23.34
N ILE A 353 8.35 -3.87 -22.97
CA ILE A 353 9.23 -4.71 -23.78
C ILE A 353 8.42 -5.87 -24.35
N SER A 354 8.57 -6.17 -25.64
CA SER A 354 7.94 -7.35 -26.25
C SER A 354 8.74 -8.62 -25.93
N SER A 355 8.08 -9.79 -25.96
CA SER A 355 8.77 -11.07 -25.80
C SER A 355 9.88 -11.25 -26.84
N GLU A 356 9.69 -10.73 -28.05
CA GLU A 356 10.69 -10.76 -29.11
C GLU A 356 11.91 -9.90 -28.78
N GLN A 357 11.69 -8.68 -28.30
CA GLN A 357 12.79 -7.80 -27.87
C GLN A 357 13.59 -8.41 -26.73
N LEU A 358 12.93 -9.03 -25.74
CA LEU A 358 13.64 -9.72 -24.66
C LEU A 358 14.50 -10.85 -25.20
N PHE A 359 13.97 -11.69 -26.10
CA PHE A 359 14.75 -12.77 -26.69
C PHE A 359 15.95 -12.23 -27.46
N ASP A 360 15.76 -11.16 -28.25
CA ASP A 360 16.82 -10.53 -29.02
C ASP A 360 17.90 -9.86 -28.14
N TYR A 361 17.55 -9.38 -26.94
CA TYR A 361 18.53 -8.88 -25.97
C TYR A 361 19.42 -9.97 -25.38
N VAL A 362 18.89 -11.20 -25.29
CA VAL A 362 19.65 -12.36 -24.79
C VAL A 362 20.44 -13.03 -25.93
N ASP A 363 19.88 -13.09 -27.13
CA ASP A 363 20.53 -13.66 -28.32
C ASP A 363 21.51 -12.67 -28.96
N ILE A 364 22.59 -12.36 -28.23
CA ILE A 364 23.65 -11.44 -28.66
C ILE A 364 24.23 -11.86 -30.02
N GLU A 365 24.34 -13.16 -30.27
CA GLU A 365 24.90 -13.73 -31.50
C GLU A 365 23.87 -13.83 -32.66
N LYS A 366 22.60 -13.49 -32.42
CA LYS A 366 21.50 -13.53 -33.40
C LYS A 366 21.32 -14.88 -34.08
N ARG A 367 21.48 -15.97 -33.33
CA ARG A 367 21.40 -17.35 -33.86
C ARG A 367 19.96 -17.89 -33.89
N ASN A 368 18.99 -17.16 -33.37
CA ASN A 368 17.59 -17.56 -33.12
C ASN A 368 17.44 -18.70 -32.09
N PHE A 369 18.47 -18.95 -31.30
CA PHE A 369 18.45 -19.84 -30.16
C PHE A 369 19.41 -19.34 -29.08
N VAL A 370 19.08 -19.57 -27.82
CA VAL A 370 19.90 -19.18 -26.67
C VAL A 370 20.04 -20.35 -25.72
N SER A 371 21.16 -20.43 -25.00
CA SER A 371 21.29 -21.42 -23.93
C SER A 371 20.29 -21.12 -22.81
N VAL A 372 19.88 -22.16 -22.09
CA VAL A 372 18.99 -22.03 -20.93
C VAL A 372 19.56 -21.03 -19.92
N VAL A 373 20.85 -21.15 -19.60
CA VAL A 373 21.54 -20.30 -18.63
C VAL A 373 21.46 -18.82 -19.05
N ASN A 374 21.76 -18.51 -20.32
CA ASN A 374 21.73 -17.14 -20.81
C ASN A 374 20.30 -16.57 -20.79
N LEU A 375 19.29 -17.38 -21.12
CA LEU A 375 17.90 -16.93 -21.06
C LEU A 375 17.44 -16.67 -19.63
N MET A 376 17.76 -17.55 -18.68
CA MET A 376 17.41 -17.33 -17.28
C MET A 376 18.08 -16.06 -16.76
N GLN A 377 19.38 -15.91 -16.98
CA GLN A 377 20.13 -14.72 -16.59
C GLN A 377 19.52 -13.46 -17.23
N GLY A 378 19.19 -13.52 -18.52
CA GLY A 378 18.53 -12.43 -19.23
C GLY A 378 17.15 -12.08 -18.66
N ILE A 379 16.31 -13.08 -18.35
CA ILE A 379 15.02 -12.84 -17.70
C ILE A 379 15.24 -12.15 -16.35
N GLU A 380 16.21 -12.62 -15.57
CA GLU A 380 16.48 -11.98 -14.29
C GLU A 380 16.93 -10.52 -14.48
N ASP A 381 17.95 -10.29 -15.30
CA ASP A 381 18.57 -8.98 -15.45
C ASP A 381 17.64 -7.95 -16.11
N TYR A 382 16.90 -8.36 -17.14
CA TYR A 382 16.03 -7.44 -17.87
C TYR A 382 14.64 -7.29 -17.25
N LEU A 383 14.06 -8.35 -16.67
CA LEU A 383 12.69 -8.29 -16.11
C LEU A 383 12.64 -8.05 -14.61
N MET A 384 13.78 -8.02 -13.91
CA MET A 384 13.83 -7.88 -12.45
C MET A 384 13.01 -8.96 -11.73
N ILE A 385 12.98 -10.16 -12.30
CA ILE A 385 12.44 -11.37 -11.67
C ILE A 385 13.62 -12.14 -11.08
N SER A 386 13.44 -12.79 -9.93
CA SER A 386 14.41 -13.77 -9.43
C SER A 386 13.82 -15.16 -9.63
N ILE A 387 14.45 -15.95 -10.48
CA ILE A 387 14.06 -17.32 -10.81
C ILE A 387 14.96 -18.24 -9.97
N VAL A 388 14.45 -18.67 -8.83
CA VAL A 388 15.09 -19.73 -8.04
C VAL A 388 15.26 -21.01 -8.88
N PRO A 389 16.27 -21.85 -8.61
CA PRO A 389 16.56 -23.05 -9.39
C PRO A 389 15.34 -23.97 -9.60
N GLU A 390 14.47 -24.10 -8.60
CA GLU A 390 13.25 -24.89 -8.70
C GLU A 390 12.27 -24.33 -9.74
N ASN A 391 12.21 -23.00 -9.89
CA ASN A 391 11.38 -22.32 -10.89
C ASN A 391 12.00 -22.40 -12.30
N SER A 392 13.31 -22.58 -12.42
CA SER A 392 13.98 -22.77 -13.72
C SER A 392 13.46 -24.03 -14.41
N LEU A 393 13.34 -25.15 -13.68
CA LEU A 393 12.75 -26.39 -14.21
C LEU A 393 11.28 -26.22 -14.60
N VAL A 394 10.50 -25.49 -13.78
CA VAL A 394 9.10 -25.16 -14.09
C VAL A 394 9.00 -24.36 -15.39
N PHE A 395 9.89 -23.38 -15.60
CA PHE A 395 9.93 -22.61 -16.83
C PHE A 395 10.26 -23.48 -18.03
N LEU A 396 11.31 -24.31 -17.93
CA LEU A 396 11.70 -25.24 -19.00
C LEU A 396 10.58 -26.21 -19.38
N ASN A 397 9.82 -26.68 -18.39
CA ASN A 397 8.62 -27.47 -18.62
C ASN A 397 7.56 -26.66 -19.39
N ALA A 398 7.29 -25.43 -18.96
CA ALA A 398 6.30 -24.56 -19.60
C ALA A 398 6.60 -24.27 -21.07
N ILE A 399 7.89 -24.21 -21.43
CA ILE A 399 8.37 -24.00 -22.80
C ILE A 399 8.72 -25.28 -23.57
N ASN A 400 8.40 -26.46 -23.02
CA ASN A 400 8.67 -27.77 -23.61
C ASN A 400 10.15 -28.01 -23.99
N CYS A 401 11.10 -27.53 -23.17
CA CYS A 401 12.54 -27.63 -23.44
C CYS A 401 13.33 -28.33 -22.32
N ILE A 402 12.72 -29.18 -21.48
CA ILE A 402 13.40 -29.84 -20.34
C ILE A 402 14.65 -30.61 -20.77
N ASN A 403 14.62 -31.28 -21.92
CA ASN A 403 15.70 -32.15 -22.38
C ASN A 403 16.70 -31.44 -23.31
N ASN A 404 16.55 -30.13 -23.50
CA ASN A 404 17.37 -29.35 -24.42
C ASN A 404 18.13 -28.27 -23.66
N ASP A 405 19.44 -28.17 -23.90
CA ASP A 405 20.26 -27.09 -23.33
C ASP A 405 20.03 -25.73 -24.00
N TYR A 406 19.23 -25.70 -25.08
CA TYR A 406 18.95 -24.52 -25.89
C TYR A 406 17.46 -24.32 -26.11
N ILE A 407 17.06 -23.05 -26.15
CA ILE A 407 15.70 -22.59 -26.35
C ILE A 407 15.66 -21.80 -27.66
N THR A 408 14.82 -22.23 -28.60
CA THR A 408 14.64 -21.52 -29.87
C THR A 408 13.71 -20.32 -29.70
N LYS A 409 13.91 -19.29 -30.52
CA LYS A 409 13.06 -18.08 -30.55
C LYS A 409 11.59 -18.44 -30.78
N ALA A 410 11.32 -19.38 -31.69
CA ALA A 410 9.97 -19.87 -31.98
C ALA A 410 9.30 -20.51 -30.74
N ASN A 411 10.01 -21.39 -30.02
CA ASN A 411 9.47 -22.02 -28.82
C ASN A 411 9.16 -20.98 -27.74
N PHE A 412 10.09 -20.05 -27.50
CA PHE A 412 9.91 -18.98 -26.53
C PHE A 412 8.69 -18.11 -26.86
N LEU A 413 8.59 -17.59 -28.09
CA LEU A 413 7.50 -16.70 -28.51
C LEU A 413 6.13 -17.39 -28.55
N SER A 414 6.10 -18.70 -28.80
CA SER A 414 4.84 -19.46 -28.78
C SER A 414 4.21 -19.56 -27.39
N LYS A 415 5.01 -19.40 -26.33
CA LYS A 415 4.58 -19.57 -24.93
C LYS A 415 4.55 -18.24 -24.18
N VAL A 416 5.58 -17.42 -24.35
CA VAL A 416 5.68 -16.09 -23.74
C VAL A 416 5.03 -15.09 -24.69
N CYS A 417 3.71 -14.92 -24.59
CA CYS A 417 2.95 -14.04 -25.45
C CYS A 417 2.07 -13.07 -24.64
N ILE A 418 2.46 -11.80 -24.59
CA ILE A 418 1.77 -10.75 -23.81
C ILE A 418 0.26 -10.72 -24.15
N LYS A 419 -0.11 -10.84 -25.44
CA LYS A 419 -1.51 -10.81 -25.90
C LYS A 419 -2.38 -11.92 -25.30
N VAL A 420 -1.83 -13.11 -25.07
CA VAL A 420 -2.54 -14.23 -24.45
C VAL A 420 -2.86 -13.90 -22.99
N TYR A 421 -1.93 -13.21 -22.32
CA TYR A 421 -2.04 -12.90 -20.91
C TYR A 421 -2.79 -11.59 -20.62
N GLU A 422 -2.83 -10.62 -21.54
CA GLU A 422 -3.68 -9.41 -21.42
C GLU A 422 -5.15 -9.77 -21.16
N ASN A 423 -5.69 -10.73 -21.92
CA ASN A 423 -7.05 -11.24 -21.72
C ASN A 423 -7.24 -12.00 -20.39
N SER A 424 -6.14 -12.51 -19.83
CA SER A 424 -6.15 -13.27 -18.58
C SER A 424 -6.11 -12.39 -17.34
N GLN A 425 -5.62 -11.15 -17.44
CA GLN A 425 -5.44 -10.25 -16.30
C GLN A 425 -6.73 -9.84 -15.58
N GLU A 426 -7.85 -9.85 -16.28
CA GLU A 426 -9.18 -9.51 -15.73
C GLU A 426 -10.03 -10.74 -15.45
N SER A 427 -9.44 -11.93 -15.63
CA SER A 427 -10.11 -13.19 -15.35
C SER A 427 -10.24 -13.41 -13.84
N PRO A 428 -11.40 -13.88 -13.34
CA PRO A 428 -11.56 -14.33 -11.97
C PRO A 428 -10.56 -15.43 -11.55
N ARG A 429 -10.00 -16.17 -12.53
CA ARG A 429 -8.94 -17.16 -12.29
C ARG A 429 -7.68 -16.48 -11.73
N TYR A 430 -7.33 -15.28 -12.18
CA TYR A 430 -6.17 -14.54 -11.72
C TYR A 430 -6.56 -13.54 -10.62
N THR A 431 -7.09 -14.08 -9.52
CA THR A 431 -7.44 -13.28 -8.34
C THR A 431 -6.81 -13.85 -7.08
N ILE A 432 -6.40 -12.95 -6.17
CA ILE A 432 -5.83 -13.26 -4.86
C ILE A 432 -6.76 -12.72 -3.79
N SER A 433 -6.95 -13.46 -2.70
CA SER A 433 -7.70 -13.00 -1.55
C SER A 433 -6.84 -12.19 -0.59
N LYS A 434 -7.49 -11.29 0.16
CA LYS A 434 -6.82 -10.47 1.18
C LYS A 434 -6.10 -11.34 2.22
N CYS A 435 -6.74 -12.44 2.63
CA CYS A 435 -6.16 -13.42 3.53
C CYS A 435 -4.82 -13.96 3.01
N MET A 436 -4.78 -14.44 1.77
CA MET A 436 -3.55 -14.97 1.16
C MET A 436 -2.47 -13.90 1.06
N PHE A 437 -2.83 -12.67 0.66
CA PHE A 437 -1.90 -11.56 0.59
C PHE A 437 -1.23 -11.25 1.94
N LEU A 438 -2.01 -11.13 3.00
CA LEU A 438 -1.49 -10.85 4.34
C LEU A 438 -0.67 -12.02 4.90
N GLN A 439 -1.06 -13.26 4.62
CA GLN A 439 -0.31 -14.45 5.02
C GLN A 439 1.06 -14.52 4.34
N VAL A 440 1.14 -14.24 3.04
CA VAL A 440 2.43 -14.19 2.34
C VAL A 440 3.34 -13.11 2.93
N LEU A 441 2.80 -11.92 3.21
CA LEU A 441 3.58 -10.86 3.86
C LEU A 441 4.09 -11.28 5.24
N LEU A 442 3.25 -11.93 6.05
CA LEU A 442 3.63 -12.49 7.35
C LEU A 442 4.73 -13.54 7.20
N GLU A 443 4.58 -14.52 6.30
CA GLU A 443 5.56 -15.59 6.09
C GLU A 443 6.93 -15.02 5.67
N VAL A 444 6.93 -14.09 4.73
CA VAL A 444 8.15 -13.44 4.24
C VAL A 444 8.82 -12.64 5.35
N TYR A 445 8.05 -11.86 6.13
CA TYR A 445 8.58 -11.13 7.27
C TYR A 445 9.23 -12.07 8.30
N MET A 446 8.57 -13.17 8.68
CA MET A 446 9.12 -14.10 9.67
C MET A 446 10.46 -14.71 9.21
N LYS A 447 10.58 -15.04 7.92
CA LYS A 447 11.84 -15.51 7.32
C LYS A 447 12.95 -14.45 7.40
N ILE A 448 12.62 -13.19 7.07
CA ILE A 448 13.57 -12.07 7.12
C ILE A 448 13.98 -11.77 8.57
N ARG A 449 13.03 -11.78 9.49
CA ARG A 449 13.23 -11.54 10.91
C ARG A 449 14.22 -12.53 11.50
N ILE A 450 14.03 -13.84 11.28
CA ILE A 450 14.97 -14.86 11.78
C ILE A 450 16.39 -14.62 11.26
N LYS A 451 16.54 -14.29 9.97
CA LYS A 451 17.83 -13.97 9.36
C LYS A 451 18.46 -12.70 9.94
N SER A 452 17.63 -11.71 10.26
CA SER A 452 18.08 -10.44 10.85
C SER A 452 18.51 -10.64 12.30
N ILE A 453 17.74 -11.38 13.09
CA ILE A 453 18.11 -11.79 14.46
C ILE A 453 19.46 -12.48 14.45
N CYS A 454 19.62 -13.52 13.60
CA CYS A 454 20.87 -14.27 13.50
C CYS A 454 22.08 -13.36 13.25
N TYR A 455 21.95 -12.44 12.30
CA TYR A 455 23.00 -11.47 12.00
C TYR A 455 23.30 -10.48 13.13
N TYR A 456 22.28 -9.94 13.79
CA TYR A 456 22.50 -9.02 14.90
C TYR A 456 23.14 -9.71 16.10
N LEU A 457 22.78 -10.98 16.38
CA LEU A 457 23.41 -11.77 17.42
C LEU A 457 24.92 -11.90 17.14
N GLU A 458 25.29 -12.23 15.91
CA GLU A 458 26.71 -12.35 15.51
C GLU A 458 27.46 -11.04 15.59
N VAL A 459 26.86 -9.94 15.11
CA VAL A 459 27.47 -8.61 15.17
C VAL A 459 27.71 -8.18 16.60
N PHE A 460 26.77 -8.50 17.51
CA PHE A 460 26.94 -8.24 18.94
C PHE A 460 28.04 -9.12 19.55
N ASP A 461 28.02 -10.43 19.29
CA ASP A 461 29.01 -11.38 19.83
C ASP A 461 30.43 -11.07 19.35
N ALA A 462 30.58 -10.54 18.13
CA ALA A 462 31.86 -10.10 17.58
C ALA A 462 32.51 -8.98 18.40
N GLN A 463 31.72 -8.18 19.14
CA GLN A 463 32.25 -7.12 20.01
C GLN A 463 32.90 -7.68 21.28
N ARG A 464 32.58 -8.92 21.66
CA ARG A 464 33.09 -9.58 22.88
C ARG A 464 32.83 -8.79 24.17
N VAL A 465 31.74 -8.03 24.21
CA VAL A 465 31.28 -7.28 25.38
C VAL A 465 29.94 -7.81 25.89
N ARG A 466 29.64 -7.58 27.17
CA ARG A 466 28.34 -7.93 27.76
C ARG A 466 27.27 -6.89 27.45
N VAL A 467 27.67 -5.63 27.34
CA VAL A 467 26.80 -4.48 27.08
C VAL A 467 27.51 -3.52 26.13
N LEU A 468 26.76 -2.87 25.26
CA LEU A 468 27.24 -1.83 24.34
C LEU A 468 27.00 -0.45 24.91
N ARG A 469 28.04 0.36 24.99
CA ARG A 469 27.92 1.81 25.25
C ARG A 469 27.50 2.53 23.97
N PHE A 470 27.09 3.79 24.10
CA PHE A 470 26.59 4.58 22.98
C PHE A 470 27.55 4.62 21.78
N ASP A 471 28.83 4.91 22.02
CA ASP A 471 29.84 5.00 20.95
C ASP A 471 30.03 3.67 20.20
N GLU A 472 29.93 2.54 20.90
CA GLU A 472 30.05 1.20 20.32
C GLU A 472 28.79 0.87 19.51
N PHE A 473 27.62 1.16 20.08
CA PHE A 473 26.33 1.01 19.41
C PHE A 473 26.26 1.85 18.13
N GLN A 474 26.67 3.12 18.18
CA GLN A 474 26.68 4.04 17.04
C GLN A 474 27.56 3.50 15.91
N LYS A 475 28.78 3.05 16.23
CA LYS A 475 29.69 2.44 15.25
C LYS A 475 29.06 1.21 14.59
N ILE A 476 28.46 0.33 15.39
CA ILE A 476 27.82 -0.88 14.88
C ILE A 476 26.62 -0.57 13.99
N VAL A 477 25.74 0.34 14.42
CA VAL A 477 24.55 0.70 13.63
C VAL A 477 24.96 1.33 12.31
N ARG A 478 25.98 2.19 12.26
CA ARG A 478 26.48 2.75 11.00
C ARG A 478 27.08 1.71 10.05
N VAL A 479 27.58 0.59 10.58
CA VAL A 479 28.04 -0.55 9.76
C VAL A 479 26.86 -1.39 9.27
N ILE A 480 25.84 -1.59 10.10
CA ILE A 480 24.63 -2.35 9.74
C ILE A 480 23.77 -1.58 8.73
N ASP A 481 23.65 -0.27 8.92
CA ASP A 481 22.82 0.63 8.13
C ASP A 481 23.47 2.03 8.08
N SER A 482 24.13 2.32 6.96
CA SER A 482 24.80 3.61 6.75
C SER A 482 23.82 4.78 6.54
N GLU A 483 22.53 4.51 6.29
CA GLU A 483 21.51 5.54 6.08
C GLU A 483 20.98 6.09 7.42
N CYS A 484 21.30 5.46 8.56
CA CYS A 484 20.86 5.89 9.88
C CYS A 484 21.53 7.20 10.31
N THR A 485 20.72 8.23 10.57
CA THR A 485 21.18 9.52 11.09
C THR A 485 21.59 9.42 12.57
N GLU A 486 22.36 10.39 13.04
CA GLU A 486 22.81 10.42 14.44
C GLU A 486 21.66 10.52 15.43
N ASP A 487 20.68 11.38 15.17
CA ASP A 487 19.45 11.51 15.98
C ASP A 487 18.68 10.19 16.07
N MET A 488 18.63 9.45 14.94
CA MET A 488 17.98 8.14 14.91
C MET A 488 18.73 7.13 15.76
N ILE A 489 20.06 7.09 15.66
CA ILE A 489 20.90 6.21 16.46
C ILE A 489 20.73 6.53 17.96
N GLU A 490 20.71 7.80 18.34
CA GLU A 490 20.48 8.21 19.73
C GLU A 490 19.10 7.78 20.22
N TYR A 491 18.07 7.98 19.41
CA TYR A 491 16.72 7.50 19.72
C TYR A 491 16.69 5.98 19.93
N LEU A 492 17.29 5.21 19.02
CA LEU A 492 17.35 3.74 19.11
C LEU A 492 18.10 3.29 20.37
N PHE A 493 19.20 3.97 20.71
CA PHE A 493 19.94 3.64 21.91
C PHE A 493 19.11 3.87 23.18
N ARG A 494 18.46 5.03 23.28
CA ARG A 494 17.56 5.36 24.40
C ARG A 494 16.36 4.41 24.47
N GLU A 495 15.77 4.06 23.33
CA GLU A 495 14.66 3.11 23.27
C GLU A 495 15.10 1.74 23.79
N GLY A 496 16.26 1.25 23.36
CA GLY A 496 16.81 -0.02 23.84
C GLY A 496 17.12 -0.01 25.34
N LEU A 497 17.65 1.10 25.88
CA LEU A 497 17.90 1.24 27.32
C LEU A 497 16.58 1.16 28.12
N GLY A 498 15.50 1.70 27.58
CA GLY A 498 14.15 1.58 28.16
C GLY A 498 13.57 0.15 28.16
N MET A 499 14.18 -0.80 27.44
CA MET A 499 13.73 -2.20 27.42
C MET A 499 14.35 -3.08 28.50
N GLN A 500 15.28 -2.55 29.29
CA GLN A 500 16.05 -3.27 30.31
C GLN A 500 16.07 -2.53 31.64
N LEU A 501 16.36 -3.24 32.72
CA LEU A 501 16.45 -2.66 34.06
C LEU A 501 17.79 -1.96 34.31
N ASP A 502 18.86 -2.45 33.71
CA ASP A 502 20.20 -1.86 33.79
C ASP A 502 20.36 -0.75 32.76
N THR A 503 20.82 0.44 33.13
CA THR A 503 20.94 1.60 32.23
C THR A 503 22.38 1.89 31.78
N VAL A 504 23.36 1.07 32.21
CA VAL A 504 24.79 1.33 31.93
C VAL A 504 25.17 1.14 30.45
N GLY A 505 24.43 0.30 29.72
CA GLY A 505 24.64 0.06 28.29
C GLY A 505 23.72 -1.04 27.75
N LEU A 506 23.52 -1.12 26.44
CA LEU A 506 22.59 -2.06 25.83
C LEU A 506 23.07 -3.50 25.92
N ASN A 507 22.29 -4.38 26.54
CA ASN A 507 22.55 -5.81 26.49
C ASN A 507 22.18 -6.41 25.11
N LYS A 508 22.61 -7.66 24.88
CA LYS A 508 22.37 -8.40 23.63
C LYS A 508 20.89 -8.45 23.26
N GLU A 509 20.00 -8.62 24.23
CA GLU A 509 18.56 -8.72 24.00
C GLU A 509 17.94 -7.40 23.53
N SER A 510 18.21 -6.32 24.25
CA SER A 510 17.73 -4.97 23.93
C SER A 510 18.28 -4.49 22.59
N PHE A 511 19.56 -4.80 22.30
CA PHE A 511 20.19 -4.50 21.01
C PHE A 511 19.46 -5.16 19.84
N VAL A 512 19.29 -6.48 19.87
CA VAL A 512 18.60 -7.20 18.77
C VAL A 512 17.17 -6.72 18.63
N LYS A 513 16.46 -6.57 19.75
CA LYS A 513 15.05 -6.17 19.74
C LYS A 513 14.85 -4.78 19.16
N VAL A 514 15.64 -3.79 19.57
CA VAL A 514 15.46 -2.41 19.08
C VAL A 514 15.76 -2.27 17.59
N LEU A 515 16.75 -3.02 17.07
CA LEU A 515 17.06 -3.03 15.64
C LEU A 515 15.97 -3.73 14.82
N ILE A 516 15.40 -4.84 15.33
CA ILE A 516 14.29 -5.54 14.66
C ILE A 516 13.04 -4.66 14.63
N ASP A 517 12.65 -4.12 15.78
CA ASP A 517 11.44 -3.30 15.95
C ASP A 517 11.46 -2.06 15.05
N ASN A 518 12.64 -1.47 14.85
CA ASN A 518 12.83 -0.29 14.01
C ASN A 518 13.30 -0.60 12.57
N GLY A 519 13.47 -1.86 12.20
CA GLY A 519 13.76 -2.25 10.82
C GLY A 519 15.17 -1.95 10.33
N ILE A 520 16.15 -1.82 11.23
CA ILE A 520 17.49 -1.29 10.91
C ILE A 520 18.32 -2.28 10.12
N GLY A 521 18.82 -1.89 8.95
CA GLY A 521 19.73 -2.70 8.14
C GLY A 521 19.18 -3.16 6.81
N ASP A 522 20.10 -3.59 5.96
CA ASP A 522 19.89 -3.88 4.54
C ASP A 522 19.19 -5.23 4.26
N LYS A 523 18.45 -5.82 5.20
CA LYS A 523 17.87 -7.18 5.00
C LYS A 523 16.41 -7.20 4.56
N GLY A 524 15.87 -6.04 4.18
CA GLY A 524 14.48 -5.89 3.76
C GLY A 524 13.48 -5.76 4.90
N LEU A 525 13.93 -5.83 6.17
CA LEU A 525 13.11 -5.60 7.36
C LEU A 525 12.53 -4.17 7.35
N LYS A 526 13.32 -3.18 6.91
CA LYS A 526 12.91 -1.77 6.76
C LYS A 526 11.63 -1.56 5.95
N TYR A 527 11.31 -2.46 5.00
CA TYR A 527 10.08 -2.36 4.21
C TYR A 527 8.81 -2.74 4.98
N PHE A 528 8.96 -3.48 6.08
CA PHE A 528 7.86 -3.88 6.96
C PHE A 528 7.69 -2.94 8.17
N CYS A 529 8.61 -1.99 8.39
CA CYS A 529 8.54 -1.06 9.52
C CYS A 529 7.74 0.20 9.16
N ALA A 530 6.42 0.13 9.33
CA ALA A 530 5.53 1.24 9.04
C ALA A 530 5.65 2.43 10.02
N TYR A 531 6.09 2.20 11.27
CA TYR A 531 6.31 3.29 12.24
C TYR A 531 7.48 4.21 11.83
N GLY A 532 8.58 3.62 11.33
CA GLY A 532 9.67 4.39 10.74
C GLY A 532 9.21 5.16 9.51
N GLN A 533 8.63 4.48 8.52
CA GLN A 533 8.16 5.12 7.28
C GLN A 533 7.22 6.31 7.54
N LEU A 534 6.26 6.17 8.46
CA LEU A 534 5.28 7.23 8.73
C LEU A 534 5.83 8.38 9.59
N ARG A 535 6.77 8.12 10.51
CA ARG A 535 7.38 9.16 11.36
C ARG A 535 8.39 10.00 10.58
N TRP A 536 9.16 9.39 9.67
CA TRP A 536 10.19 10.08 8.89
C TRP A 536 9.64 10.87 7.70
N GLU A 537 8.51 10.42 7.12
CA GLU A 537 7.79 11.18 6.08
C GLU A 537 7.04 12.41 6.65
N SER A 538 6.79 12.45 7.97
CA SER A 538 6.00 13.50 8.63
C SER A 538 6.83 14.52 9.41
N THR A 539 8.14 14.33 9.59
CA THR A 539 9.06 15.37 10.07
C THR A 539 9.33 16.40 8.95
N PRO A 540 8.85 17.66 9.03
CA PRO A 540 9.36 18.70 8.16
C PRO A 540 10.87 18.87 8.43
N PRO A 541 11.67 19.31 7.42
CA PRO A 541 13.04 19.70 7.70
C PRO A 541 13.01 20.76 8.80
N VAL A 542 13.71 20.49 9.91
CA VAL A 542 13.87 21.47 10.98
C VAL A 542 14.64 22.63 10.36
N ASP A 543 13.94 23.74 10.15
CA ASP A 543 14.53 25.01 9.77
C ASP A 543 15.26 25.53 11.00
N PHE A 544 16.58 25.32 11.05
CA PHE A 544 17.43 25.95 12.05
C PHE A 544 17.57 27.42 11.70
N GLY A 545 16.51 28.19 11.95
CA GLY A 545 16.55 29.64 11.91
C GLY A 545 17.54 30.15 12.95
N ASP A 546 18.59 30.81 12.45
CA ASP A 546 19.49 31.75 13.12
C ASP A 546 19.43 31.77 14.65
N LEU A 547 20.09 30.80 15.30
CA LEU A 547 20.59 30.99 16.66
C LEU A 547 21.90 31.76 16.57
N ASP A 548 21.75 33.08 16.73
CA ASP A 548 22.79 34.10 16.76
C ASP A 548 23.83 33.77 17.85
N LEU A 549 24.94 33.15 17.43
CA LEU A 549 26.11 32.82 18.26
C LEU A 549 26.99 34.04 18.54
N LYS A 550 26.39 35.17 18.89
CA LYS A 550 27.09 36.42 19.26
C LYS A 550 26.48 37.09 20.49
N SER A 551 26.49 36.41 21.63
CA SER A 551 26.37 37.11 22.93
C SER A 551 26.83 36.27 24.11
N ILE A 552 28.04 35.71 24.04
CA ILE A 552 28.78 35.34 25.26
C ILE A 552 30.21 35.86 25.11
N SER A 553 30.40 37.15 25.37
CA SER A 553 31.68 37.68 25.80
C SER A 553 31.66 37.82 27.32
N ALA A 554 32.73 37.35 27.95
CA ALA A 554 33.03 37.45 29.36
C ALA A 554 33.00 38.91 29.86
N ASP A 555 32.49 39.14 31.07
CA ASP A 555 33.35 39.35 32.25
C ASP A 555 32.52 39.82 33.47
N ASP A 556 33.04 39.43 34.63
CA ASP A 556 33.02 40.14 35.91
C ASP A 556 31.74 40.25 36.77
N SER A 557 31.72 39.34 37.75
CA SER A 557 31.97 39.67 39.17
C SER A 557 30.82 40.09 40.09
N LEU A 558 30.95 39.55 41.32
CA LEU A 558 30.62 40.11 42.64
C LEU A 558 29.19 40.05 43.17
N ASN A 559 29.10 39.20 44.21
CA ASN A 559 28.56 39.45 45.54
C ASN A 559 27.05 39.65 45.78
N SER A 560 26.62 38.85 46.77
CA SER A 560 25.73 39.16 47.91
C SER A 560 24.51 38.23 47.94
N SER A 561 24.54 37.15 48.72
CA SER A 561 24.32 37.05 50.17
C SER A 561 22.83 37.03 50.57
N ILE A 562 22.47 35.91 51.24
CA ILE A 562 21.69 35.85 52.49
C ILE A 562 20.17 35.60 52.42
N ASN A 563 19.79 34.52 53.15
CA ASN A 563 18.60 34.25 53.97
C ASN A 563 17.34 33.63 53.34
N THR A 564 17.05 32.36 53.70
CA THR A 564 16.11 31.85 54.75
C THR A 564 14.71 31.66 54.15
N SER A 565 13.91 30.63 54.42
CA SER A 565 13.84 29.64 55.49
C SER A 565 12.73 28.65 55.10
N ASP A 566 12.82 27.42 55.64
CA ASP A 566 11.76 26.50 56.06
C ASP A 566 10.33 26.71 55.56
N GLU A 567 9.71 25.65 55.02
CA GLU A 567 8.69 24.93 55.79
C GLU A 567 8.27 23.60 55.15
N TYR A 568 8.09 22.63 56.03
CA TYR A 568 7.57 21.28 55.85
C TYR A 568 6.09 21.27 55.40
N MET A 569 5.67 20.21 54.69
CA MET A 569 4.56 19.36 55.16
C MET A 569 4.40 18.10 54.30
N ILE A 570 4.55 16.97 54.98
CA ILE A 570 4.12 15.62 54.65
C ILE A 570 2.61 15.55 54.88
N PHE A 571 1.83 14.90 54.00
CA PHE A 571 0.73 14.06 54.46
C PHE A 571 0.44 12.93 53.45
N THR A 572 0.60 11.73 53.96
CA THR A 572 0.09 10.47 53.43
C THR A 572 -1.38 10.27 53.79
N SER A 573 -2.13 9.64 52.90
CA SER A 573 -3.16 8.64 53.21
C SER A 573 -3.39 7.77 51.98
#